data_AF-A0A087UJX7-F1
#
_entry.id   AF-A0A087UJX7-F1
#
_cell.length_a   1.000
_cell.length_b   1.000
_cell.length_c   1.000
_cell.angle_alpha   90.00
_cell.angle_beta   90.00
_cell.angle_gamma   90.00
#
_symmetry.space_group_name_H-M   'P 1'
#
loop_
_entity.id
_entity.type
_entity.pdbx_description
1 polymer ?
#
loop_
_entity_poly.entity_id
_entity_poly.type
_entity_poly.pdbx_seq_one_letter_code
_entity_poly.pdbx_strand_id
1 'polypeptide(L)' 'MVVYSQEYIEKKLKNELDTSFISVEDLSDGCGAKFNAIIVTKKFEGVPLLQRHRMVNEVLKEEMKNIHAFTQ' A
#
# COMPACT_ATOMS: atom_id res chain seq x y z
N MET A 1 8.05 7.45 16.80
CA MET A 1 9.10 7.01 15.85
C MET A 1 8.39 6.81 14.52
N VAL A 2 8.70 7.62 13.50
CA VAL A 2 8.10 7.45 12.16
C VAL A 2 8.78 6.24 11.54
N VAL A 3 8.03 5.16 11.29
CA VAL A 3 8.62 3.89 10.84
C VAL A 3 8.68 3.83 9.31
N TYR A 4 7.66 4.33 8.62
CA TYR A 4 7.61 4.41 7.16
C TYR A 4 6.96 5.73 6.71
N SER A 5 7.39 6.26 5.57
CA SER A 5 6.80 7.45 4.95
C SER A 5 5.85 7.09 3.80
N GLN A 6 4.93 7.99 3.45
CA GLN A 6 4.04 7.81 2.30
C GLN A 6 4.81 7.50 1.01
N GLU A 7 5.91 8.22 0.75
CA GLU A 7 6.74 8.05 -0.45
C GLU A 7 7.41 6.67 -0.52
N TYR A 8 7.77 6.10 0.64
CA TYR A 8 8.35 4.77 0.72
C TYR A 8 7.32 3.71 0.29
N ILE A 9 6.11 3.77 0.87
CA ILE A 9 5.01 2.86 0.56
C ILE A 9 4.62 2.98 -0.91
N GLU A 10 4.50 4.21 -1.42
CA GLU A 10 4.18 4.47 -2.81
C GLU A 10 5.21 3.86 -3.77
N LYS A 11 6.51 4.09 -3.54
CA LYS A 11 7.58 3.52 -4.37
C LYS A 11 7.59 1.99 -4.33
N LYS A 12 7.42 1.39 -3.15
CA LYS A 12 7.44 -0.07 -3.00
C LYS A 12 6.30 -0.71 -3.79
N LEU A 13 5.07 -0.23 -3.58
CA LEU A 13 3.90 -0.71 -4.29
C LEU A 13 4.01 -0.49 -5.81
N LYS A 14 4.52 0.67 -6.24
CA LYS A 14 4.72 0.98 -7.64
C LYS A 14 5.66 -0.01 -8.33
N ASN A 15 6.79 -0.34 -7.68
CA ASN A 15 7.78 -1.25 -8.23
C ASN A 15 7.29 -2.70 -8.28
N GLU A 16 6.64 -3.18 -7.22
CA GLU A 16 6.20 -4.59 -7.11
C GLU A 16 4.94 -4.87 -7.95
N LEU A 17 3.98 -3.95 -7.96
CA LEU A 17 2.68 -4.15 -8.62
C LEU A 17 2.63 -3.56 -10.04
N ASP A 18 3.72 -2.94 -10.51
CA ASP A 18 3.81 -2.28 -11.82
C ASP A 18 2.59 -1.39 -12.08
N THR A 19 2.35 -0.47 -11.13
CA THR A 19 1.12 0.32 -11.09
C THR A 19 1.17 1.45 -12.10
N SER A 20 0.08 1.60 -12.88
CA SER A 20 -0.08 2.74 -13.79
C SER A 20 -0.37 4.04 -13.04
N PHE A 21 -1.10 3.95 -11.93
CA PHE A 21 -1.34 5.06 -11.02
C PHE A 21 -1.36 4.57 -9.59
N ILE A 22 -0.75 5.34 -8.70
CA ILE A 22 -0.76 5.11 -7.26
C ILE A 22 -0.85 6.45 -6.55
N SER A 23 -1.61 6.49 -5.46
CA SER A 23 -1.66 7.63 -4.55
C SER A 23 -1.75 7.09 -3.14
N VAL A 24 -0.84 7.53 -2.26
CA VAL A 24 -0.81 7.12 -0.85
C VAL A 24 -0.96 8.37 0.01
N GLU A 25 -1.92 8.34 0.93
CA GLU A 25 -2.17 9.39 1.90
C GLU A 25 -1.86 8.86 3.31
N ASP A 26 -1.10 9.64 4.09
CA ASP A 26 -0.89 9.38 5.51
C ASP A 26 -2.04 9.97 6.33
N LEU A 27 -2.87 9.09 6.91
CA LEU A 27 -4.01 9.45 7.75
C LEU A 27 -3.65 9.47 9.25
N SER A 28 -2.38 9.32 9.59
CA SER A 28 -1.86 9.32 10.96
C SER A 28 -1.19 10.62 11.36
N ASP A 29 -1.47 11.71 10.63
CA ASP A 29 -0.97 13.06 10.93
C ASP A 29 0.57 13.08 11.07
N GLY A 30 1.25 12.32 10.20
CA GLY A 30 2.72 12.22 10.16
C GLY A 30 3.35 11.21 11.11
N CYS A 31 2.56 10.42 11.86
CA CYS A 31 3.08 9.32 12.67
C CYS A 31 3.58 8.14 11.82
N GLY A 32 3.11 8.02 10.57
CA GLY A 32 3.43 6.90 9.67
C GLY A 32 2.81 5.57 10.11
N ALA A 33 1.69 5.62 10.81
CA ALA A 33 1.00 4.47 11.40
C ALA A 33 -0.29 4.08 10.65
N LYS A 34 -0.87 5.00 9.87
CA LYS A 34 -2.10 4.78 9.10
C LYS A 34 -1.96 5.31 7.69
N PHE A 35 -2.21 4.47 6.70
CA PHE A 35 -2.15 4.86 5.30
C PHE A 35 -3.42 4.49 4.56
N ASN A 36 -3.78 5.31 3.58
CA ASN A 36 -4.81 5.04 2.59
C ASN A 36 -4.17 5.08 1.20
N ALA A 37 -4.35 4.03 0.41
CA ALA A 37 -3.68 3.88 -0.88
C ALA A 37 -4.69 3.59 -2.00
N ILE A 38 -4.68 4.41 -3.05
CA ILE A 38 -5.43 4.14 -4.27
C ILE A 38 -4.47 3.53 -5.28
N ILE A 39 -4.71 2.28 -5.69
CA ILE A 39 -3.82 1.50 -6.54
C ILE A 39 -4.53 1.13 -7.85
N VAL A 40 -3.97 1.55 -8.98
CA VAL A 40 -4.46 1.22 -10.32
C VAL A 40 -3.36 0.47 -11.08
N THR A 41 -3.61 -0.81 -11.35
CA THR A 41 -2.71 -1.68 -12.11
C THR A 41 -3.49 -2.67 -12.97
N LYS A 42 -2.93 -3.02 -14.13
CA LYS A 42 -3.45 -4.09 -14.99
C LYS A 42 -3.39 -5.46 -14.33
N LYS A 43 -2.50 -5.65 -13.34
CA LYS A 43 -2.40 -6.92 -12.59
C LYS A 43 -3.67 -7.28 -11.82
N PHE A 44 -4.57 -6.33 -11.59
CA PHE A 44 -5.86 -6.56 -10.92
C PHE A 44 -6.98 -6.95 -11.89
N GLU A 45 -6.77 -6.83 -13.19
CA GLU A 45 -7.75 -7.21 -14.20
C GLU A 45 -8.05 -8.71 -14.13
N GLY A 46 -9.33 -9.09 -14.05
CA GLY A 46 -9.75 -10.48 -13.87
C GLY A 46 -9.46 -11.10 -12.50
N VAL A 47 -8.77 -10.40 -11.60
CA VAL A 47 -8.47 -10.88 -10.24
C VAL A 47 -9.59 -10.51 -9.28
N PRO A 48 -10.15 -11.45 -8.49
CA PRO A 48 -11.16 -11.15 -7.47
C PRO A 48 -10.64 -10.19 -6.38
N LEU A 49 -11.54 -9.38 -5.81
CA LEU A 49 -11.21 -8.34 -4.82
C LEU A 49 -10.31 -8.86 -3.67
N LEU A 50 -10.67 -10.00 -3.06
CA LEU A 50 -9.89 -10.59 -1.96
C LEU A 50 -8.45 -10.92 -2.36
N GLN A 51 -8.26 -11.41 -3.60
CA GLN A 51 -6.94 -11.75 -4.09
C GLN A 51 -6.10 -10.49 -4.38
N ARG A 52 -6.73 -9.40 -4.84
CA ARG A 52 -6.06 -8.09 -4.95
C ARG A 52 -5.57 -7.61 -3.58
N HIS A 53 -6.41 -7.70 -2.54
CA HIS A 53 -6.01 -7.36 -1.17
C HIS A 53 -4.85 -8.21 -0.68
N ARG A 54 -4.88 -9.53 -0.94
CA ARG A 54 -3.76 -10.42 -0.59
C ARG A 54 -2.47 -10.04 -1.33
N MET A 55 -2.54 -9.70 -2.61
CA MET A 55 -1.37 -9.28 -3.39
C MET A 55 -0.71 -8.04 -2.78
N VAL A 56 -1.50 -7.02 -2.44
CA VAL A 56 -0.96 -5.80 -1.81
C VAL A 56 -0.42 -6.08 -0.41
N ASN A 57 -1.13 -6.87 0.39
CA ASN A 57 -0.69 -7.24 1.74
C ASN A 57 0.59 -8.08 1.75
N GLU A 58 0.80 -8.95 0.76
CA GLU A 58 2.06 -9.71 0.66
C GLU A 58 3.24 -8.79 0.32
N VAL A 59 3.04 -7.78 -0.52
CA VAL A 59 4.07 -6.76 -0.81
C VAL A 59 4.44 -5.96 0.44
N LEU A 60 3.44 -5.62 1.26
CA LEU A 60 3.61 -4.82 2.48
C LEU A 60 3.74 -5.67 3.76
N LYS A 61 3.98 -6.97 3.65
CA LYS A 61 3.89 -7.91 4.78
C LYS A 61 4.82 -7.58 5.94
N GLU A 62 6.00 -7.04 5.63
CA GLU A 62 6.98 -6.63 6.64
C GLU A 62 6.58 -5.30 7.28
N GLU A 63 6.12 -4.35 6.47
CA GLU A 63 5.66 -3.03 6.90
C GLU A 63 4.39 -3.13 7.76
N MET A 64 3.46 -4.02 7.39
CA MET A 64 2.20 -4.24 8.08
C MET A 64 2.38 -4.72 9.53
N LYS A 65 3.57 -5.19 9.91
CA LYS A 65 3.90 -5.50 11.32
C LYS A 65 4.01 -4.24 12.17
N ASN A 66 4.31 -3.09 11.55
CA ASN A 66 4.50 -1.80 12.20
C ASN A 66 3.39 -0.79 11.86
N ILE A 67 2.73 -0.95 10.71
CA ILE A 67 1.57 -0.13 10.32
C ILE A 67 0.34 -0.62 11.09
N HIS A 68 -0.35 0.30 11.76
CA HIS A 68 -1.54 -0.02 12.55
C HIS A 68 -2.79 -0.18 11.69
N ALA A 69 -2.89 0.59 10.60
CA ALA A 69 -4.00 0.47 9.66
C ALA A 69 -3.56 0.80 8.23
N PHE A 70 -4.01 0.00 7.27
CA PHE A 70 -3.79 0.21 5.85
C PHE A 70 -5.11 0.01 5.10
N THR A 71 -5.52 1.00 4.31
CA THR A 71 -6.78 0.99 3.52
C THR A 71 -6.45 1.08 2.03
N GLN A 72 -7.16 0.33 1.19
CA GLN A 72 -6.89 0.19 -0.25
C GLN A 72 -8.11 -0.23 -1.07
#